data_AF-A0A2J7W6D1-F1
#
_entry.id   AF-A0A2J7W6D1-F1
#
_cell.length_a   1.000
_cell.length_b   1.000
_cell.length_c   1.000
_cell.angle_alpha   90.00
_cell.angle_beta   90.00
_cell.angle_gamma   90.00
#
_symmetry.space_group_name_H-M   'P 1'
#
loop_
_entity.id
_entity.type
_entity.pdbx_description
1 polymer ?
#
loop_
_entity_poly.entity_id
_entity_poly.type
_entity_poly.pdbx_seq_one_letter_code
_entity_poly.pdbx_strand_id
1 'polypeptide(L)'
;MQPMNFGKVFVPLAGLLLLGASYRAYGWPGVAFAGGAIIMFLLMHFNRTMQVLKRAADRPIGTVASAVMLNAKLKPKVTLLHVIAMTRALGEQRTPRDAQPEIYRWTDNGGSWVDATFVNGKLTEWKLVRPDAPAGNEEQPADPPNADAVKPGAADALRPPV
;
A
#
# COMPACT_ATOMS: atom_id res chain seq x y z
N MET A 1 -0.30 28.69 8.08
CA MET A 1 0.14 28.60 9.50
C MET A 1 -0.07 27.16 9.93
N GLN A 2 1.01 26.40 10.17
CA GLN A 2 0.85 25.02 10.65
C GLN A 2 0.22 25.05 12.04
N PRO A 3 -0.81 24.23 12.34
CA PRO A 3 -1.29 24.10 13.70
C PRO A 3 -0.14 23.51 14.52
N MET A 4 0.52 24.35 15.31
CA MET A 4 1.53 23.90 16.26
C MET A 4 0.86 22.86 17.14
N ASN A 5 1.48 21.69 17.27
CA ASN A 5 0.96 20.58 18.07
C ASN A 5 1.03 20.92 19.57
N PHE A 6 0.29 21.92 20.03
CA PHE A 6 0.27 22.39 21.43
C PHE A 6 -0.02 21.25 22.41
N GLY A 7 -0.83 20.25 22.00
CA GLY A 7 -1.09 19.05 22.80
C GLY A 7 0.15 18.20 23.11
N LYS A 8 1.20 18.20 22.27
CA LYS A 8 2.42 17.40 22.50
C LYS A 8 3.34 18.01 23.56
N VAL A 9 3.25 19.33 23.77
CA VAL A 9 4.06 20.06 24.76
C VAL A 9 3.29 20.23 26.07
N PHE A 10 1.96 20.35 26.01
CA PHE A 10 1.13 20.55 27.19
C PHE A 10 1.11 19.33 28.12
N VAL A 11 1.12 18.11 27.55
CA VAL A 11 1.07 16.85 28.31
C VAL A 11 2.29 16.65 29.23
N PRO A 12 3.55 16.77 28.77
CA PRO A 12 4.70 16.65 29.67
C PRO A 12 4.77 17.80 30.69
N LEU A 13 4.36 19.01 30.30
CA LEU A 13 4.33 20.17 31.20
C LEU A 13 3.32 19.98 32.35
N ALA A 14 2.13 19.46 32.03
CA ALA A 14 1.11 19.13 33.01
C ALA A 14 1.56 18.01 33.96
N GLY A 15 2.26 16.99 33.47
CA GLY A 15 2.83 15.93 34.31
C GLY A 15 3.87 16.45 35.31
N LEU A 16 4.73 17.39 34.87
CA LEU A 16 5.74 18.01 35.72
C LEU A 16 5.12 18.93 36.78
N LEU A 17 4.10 19.71 36.41
CA LEU A 17 3.32 20.51 37.34
C LEU A 17 2.57 19.67 38.38
N LEU A 18 2.01 18.53 37.96
CA LEU A 18 1.29 17.62 38.85
C LEU A 18 2.24 16.98 39.87
N LEU A 19 3.44 16.56 39.46
CA LEU A 19 4.48 16.08 40.38
C LEU A 19 4.91 17.17 41.37
N GLY A 20 5.14 18.40 40.90
CA GLY A 20 5.50 19.53 41.76
C GLY A 20 4.40 19.92 42.75
N ALA A 21 3.14 19.92 42.30
CA ALA A 21 1.98 20.18 43.16
C ALA A 21 1.77 19.08 44.21
N SER A 22 1.91 17.81 43.81
CA SER A 22 1.83 16.67 44.73
C SER A 22 2.94 16.69 45.78
N TYR A 23 4.17 17.05 45.41
CA TYR A 23 5.26 17.23 46.38
C TYR A 23 4.93 18.33 47.38
N ARG A 24 4.36 19.45 46.93
CA ARG A 24 4.02 20.58 47.80
C ARG A 24 2.88 20.26 48.77
N ALA A 25 1.90 19.45 48.37
CA ALA A 25 0.72 19.14 49.17
C ALA A 25 0.91 17.94 50.11
N TYR A 26 1.60 16.89 49.64
CA TYR A 26 1.67 15.59 50.34
C TYR A 26 3.10 15.06 50.47
N GLY A 27 4.12 15.85 50.10
CA GLY A 27 5.51 15.43 50.18
C GLY A 27 5.83 14.23 49.30
N TRP A 28 6.71 13.35 49.80
CA TRP A 28 7.16 12.14 49.11
C TRP A 28 6.05 11.12 48.78
N PRO A 29 5.08 10.85 49.67
CA PRO A 29 3.93 9.98 49.34
C PRO A 29 3.12 10.48 48.14
N GLY A 30 2.91 11.80 48.02
CA GLY A 30 2.21 12.40 46.88
C GLY A 30 2.95 12.21 45.56
N VAL A 31 4.28 12.33 45.57
CA VAL A 31 5.13 12.10 44.39
C VAL A 31 5.09 10.64 43.97
N ALA A 32 5.14 9.70 44.91
CA ALA A 32 5.03 8.27 44.61
C ALA A 32 3.68 7.95 43.93
N PHE A 33 2.58 8.51 44.44
CA PHE A 33 1.25 8.29 43.88
C PHE A 33 1.08 8.93 42.49
N ALA A 34 1.50 10.19 42.33
CA ALA A 34 1.47 10.90 41.04
C ALA A 34 2.37 10.22 40.00
N GLY A 35 3.58 9.82 40.40
CA GLY A 35 4.50 9.07 39.56
C GLY A 35 3.91 7.73 39.13
N GLY A 36 3.29 6.98 40.04
CA GLY A 36 2.57 5.74 39.73
C GLY A 36 1.44 5.95 38.72
N ALA A 37 0.62 6.98 38.90
CA ALA A 37 -0.45 7.33 37.95
C ALA A 37 0.08 7.73 36.57
N ILE A 38 1.19 8.50 36.52
CA ILE A 38 1.87 8.87 35.28
C ILE A 38 2.42 7.61 34.57
N ILE A 39 3.11 6.72 35.29
CA ILE A 39 3.65 5.47 34.72
C ILE A 39 2.52 4.60 34.17
N MET A 40 1.44 4.41 34.93
CA MET A 40 0.26 3.67 34.49
C MET A 40 -0.33 4.26 33.22
N PHE A 41 -0.49 5.59 33.17
CA PHE A 41 -0.97 6.30 31.98
C PHE A 41 -0.03 6.10 30.78
N LEU A 42 1.29 6.19 30.97
CA LEU A 42 2.28 5.96 29.93
C LEU A 42 2.23 4.53 29.40
N LEU A 43 2.12 3.52 30.27
CA LEU A 43 2.03 2.12 29.87
C LEU A 43 0.76 1.83 29.08
N MET A 44 -0.39 2.39 29.49
CA MET A 44 -1.64 2.26 28.74
C MET A 44 -1.53 2.92 27.36
N HIS A 45 -0.92 4.11 27.29
CA HIS A 45 -0.73 4.80 26.03
C HIS A 45 0.24 4.03 25.13
N PHE A 46 1.34 3.53 25.68
CA PHE A 46 2.32 2.71 24.98
C PHE A 46 1.68 1.44 24.40
N ASN A 47 0.87 0.73 25.16
CA ASN A 47 0.13 -0.44 24.67
C ASN A 47 -0.77 -0.09 23.47
N ARG A 48 -1.45 1.06 23.51
CA ARG A 48 -2.28 1.54 22.39
C ARG A 48 -1.43 1.84 21.15
N THR A 49 -0.28 2.50 21.29
CA THR A 49 0.63 2.78 20.18
C THR A 49 1.21 1.50 19.59
N MET A 50 1.57 0.55 20.46
CA MET A 50 2.14 -0.74 20.07
C MET A 50 1.13 -1.58 19.28
N GLN A 51 -0.16 -1.55 19.64
CA GLN A 51 -1.21 -2.22 18.87
C GLN A 51 -1.36 -1.64 17.45
N VAL A 52 -1.16 -0.34 17.27
CA VAL A 52 -1.19 0.28 15.92
C VAL A 52 0.00 -0.17 15.08
N LEU A 53 1.20 -0.20 15.66
CA LEU A 53 2.40 -0.73 15.00
C LEU A 53 2.23 -2.22 14.67
N LYS A 54 1.72 -3.02 15.61
CA LYS A 54 1.44 -4.45 15.41
C LYS A 54 0.48 -4.68 14.25
N ARG A 55 -0.60 -3.91 14.15
CA ARG A 55 -1.54 -3.97 13.01
C ARG A 55 -0.91 -3.57 11.67
N ALA A 56 0.14 -2.76 11.66
CA ALA A 56 0.88 -2.42 10.45
C ALA A 56 1.92 -3.51 10.09
N ALA A 57 2.51 -4.16 11.09
CA ALA A 57 3.45 -5.27 10.94
C ALA A 57 2.76 -6.59 10.55
N ASP A 58 1.53 -6.83 11.02
CA ASP A 58 0.71 -8.00 10.68
C ASP A 58 0.16 -7.93 9.24
N ARG A 59 0.45 -6.86 8.49
CA ARG A 59 0.07 -6.77 7.08
C ARG A 59 1.08 -7.48 6.20
N PRO A 60 0.63 -8.32 5.25
CA PRO A 60 1.52 -9.00 4.33
C PRO A 60 2.40 -7.99 3.58
N ILE A 61 3.70 -8.30 3.54
CA ILE A 61 4.73 -7.48 2.87
C ILE A 61 4.32 -7.33 1.41
N GLY A 62 4.49 -6.11 0.88
CA GLY A 62 4.19 -5.79 -0.50
C GLY A 62 2.71 -5.65 -0.82
N THR A 63 1.81 -5.53 0.15
CA THR A 63 0.37 -5.38 -0.15
C THR A 63 -0.12 -3.94 -0.10
N VAL A 64 -1.02 -3.57 -1.02
CA VAL A 64 -1.69 -2.27 -1.03
C VAL A 64 -3.18 -2.42 -1.31
N ALA A 65 -3.99 -1.49 -0.79
CA ALA A 65 -5.44 -1.53 -1.00
C ALA A 65 -5.86 -1.40 -2.48
N SER A 66 -5.11 -0.64 -3.27
CA SER A 66 -5.30 -0.50 -4.72
C SER A 66 -4.02 0.01 -5.36
N ALA A 67 -3.50 -0.73 -6.34
CA ALA A 67 -2.30 -0.36 -7.08
C ALA A 67 -2.55 0.91 -7.91
N VAL A 68 -3.76 1.06 -8.47
CA VAL A 68 -4.16 2.24 -9.25
C VAL A 68 -4.13 3.51 -8.39
N MET A 69 -4.69 3.46 -7.18
CA MET A 69 -4.70 4.62 -6.31
C MET A 69 -3.31 4.95 -5.76
N LEU A 70 -2.46 3.94 -5.53
CA LEU A 70 -1.06 4.18 -5.21
C LEU A 70 -0.36 4.90 -6.36
N ASN A 71 -0.47 4.38 -7.59
CA ASN A 71 0.10 4.98 -8.80
C ASN A 71 -0.30 6.46 -8.96
N ALA A 72 -1.56 6.81 -8.67
CA ALA A 72 -2.04 8.19 -8.75
C ALA A 72 -1.51 9.12 -7.63
N LYS A 73 -1.14 8.56 -6.47
CA LYS A 73 -0.64 9.32 -5.32
C LYS A 73 0.87 9.48 -5.31
N LEU A 74 1.61 8.65 -6.06
CA LEU A 74 3.06 8.74 -6.16
C LEU A 74 3.47 10.05 -6.83
N LYS A 75 4.54 10.64 -6.30
CA LYS A 75 5.12 11.88 -6.78
C LYS A 75 6.64 11.74 -6.83
N PRO A 76 7.33 12.41 -7.77
CA PRO A 76 8.79 12.37 -7.81
C PRO A 76 9.38 12.87 -6.49
N LYS A 77 10.56 12.34 -6.13
CA LYS A 77 11.38 12.76 -4.96
C LYS A 77 10.80 12.43 -3.59
N VAL A 78 9.65 11.75 -3.49
CA VAL A 78 9.18 11.22 -2.20
C VAL A 78 10.10 10.10 -1.72
N THR A 79 10.23 9.94 -0.41
CA THR A 79 11.10 8.91 0.17
C THR A 79 10.39 7.56 0.25
N LEU A 80 11.16 6.46 0.33
CA LEU A 80 10.61 5.13 0.60
C LEU A 80 9.72 5.12 1.86
N LEU A 81 10.17 5.77 2.93
CA LEU A 81 9.41 5.89 4.18
C LEU A 81 8.06 6.59 3.96
N HIS A 82 8.00 7.61 3.11
CA HIS A 82 6.74 8.28 2.77
C HIS A 82 5.77 7.34 2.05
N VAL A 83 6.27 6.53 1.11
CA VAL A 83 5.45 5.53 0.40
C VAL A 83 4.93 4.46 1.37
N ILE A 84 5.78 3.94 2.25
CA ILE A 84 5.38 2.98 3.29
C ILE A 84 4.31 3.58 4.23
N ALA A 85 4.44 4.86 4.60
CA ALA A 85 3.44 5.53 5.42
C ALA A 85 2.08 5.66 4.70
N MET A 86 2.08 5.89 3.39
CA MET A 86 0.86 5.97 2.57
C MET A 86 0.18 4.60 2.39
N THR A 87 0.96 3.55 2.10
CA THR A 87 0.43 2.20 1.88
C THR A 87 0.13 1.47 3.18
N ARG A 88 0.80 1.89 4.27
CA ARG A 88 0.82 1.20 5.57
C ARG A 88 1.29 -0.25 5.45
N ALA A 89 2.19 -0.51 4.50
CA ALA A 89 2.79 -1.80 4.23
C ALA A 89 4.22 -1.61 3.70
N LEU A 90 5.13 -2.47 4.13
CA LEU A 90 6.47 -2.55 3.55
C LEU A 90 6.36 -2.94 2.08
N GLY A 91 7.21 -2.39 1.20
CA GLY A 91 7.29 -2.84 -0.18
C GLY A 91 8.03 -4.17 -0.27
N GLU A 92 7.66 -5.02 -1.22
CA GLU A 92 8.42 -6.22 -1.55
C GLU A 92 9.69 -5.80 -2.31
N GLN A 93 10.87 -6.04 -1.73
CA GLN A 93 12.14 -5.68 -2.35
C GLN A 93 12.42 -6.61 -3.54
N ARG A 94 12.64 -6.03 -4.72
CA ARG A 94 12.88 -6.76 -5.98
C ARG A 94 14.34 -6.76 -6.41
N THR A 95 15.15 -5.86 -5.87
CA THR A 95 16.60 -5.81 -6.08
C THR A 95 17.36 -6.41 -4.89
N PRO A 96 18.61 -6.88 -5.08
CA PRO A 96 19.45 -7.31 -3.97
C PRO A 96 19.58 -6.22 -2.91
N ARG A 97 19.77 -6.63 -1.65
CA ARG A 97 20.05 -5.69 -0.56
C ARG A 97 21.30 -4.88 -0.89
N ASP A 98 21.24 -3.59 -0.57
CA ASP A 98 22.31 -2.60 -0.79
C ASP A 98 22.66 -2.32 -2.27
N ALA A 99 21.86 -2.80 -3.22
CA ALA A 99 22.00 -2.48 -4.63
C ALA A 99 21.18 -1.24 -5.03
N GLN A 100 21.79 -0.36 -5.84
CA GLN A 100 21.13 0.79 -6.47
C GLN A 100 20.94 0.52 -7.98
N PRO A 101 19.79 0.88 -8.56
CA PRO A 101 18.60 1.45 -7.92
C PRO A 101 17.83 0.42 -7.06
N GLU A 102 17.18 0.88 -6.00
CA GLU A 102 16.32 0.05 -5.15
C GLU A 102 14.91 -0.05 -5.76
N ILE A 103 14.43 -1.26 -6.06
CA ILE A 103 13.08 -1.46 -6.59
C ILE A 103 12.20 -2.13 -5.54
N TYR A 104 11.06 -1.51 -5.26
CA TYR A 104 10.04 -2.03 -4.33
C TYR A 104 8.69 -2.20 -5.03
N ARG A 105 8.04 -3.33 -4.76
CA ARG A 105 6.74 -3.69 -5.32
C ARG A 105 5.62 -3.62 -4.28
N TRP A 106 4.48 -3.06 -4.69
CA TRP A 106 3.22 -3.18 -3.95
C TRP A 106 2.13 -3.74 -4.86
N THR A 107 1.59 -4.90 -4.49
CA THR A 107 0.54 -5.64 -5.17
C THR A 107 -0.81 -5.46 -4.46
N ASP A 108 -1.87 -5.26 -5.21
CA ASP A 108 -3.24 -5.20 -4.70
C ASP A 108 -3.94 -6.56 -4.76
N ASN A 109 -5.12 -6.63 -4.13
CA ASN A 109 -5.90 -7.88 -4.10
C ASN A 109 -6.43 -8.30 -5.48
N GLY A 110 -6.44 -7.39 -6.46
CA GLY A 110 -6.81 -7.68 -7.85
C GLY A 110 -5.64 -8.21 -8.68
N GLY A 111 -4.49 -8.46 -8.05
CA GLY A 111 -3.28 -8.94 -8.71
C GLY A 111 -2.52 -7.86 -9.47
N SER A 112 -2.98 -6.60 -9.49
CA SER A 112 -2.24 -5.48 -10.09
C SER A 112 -1.15 -5.01 -9.13
N TRP A 113 -0.01 -4.54 -9.63
CA TRP A 113 1.07 -4.07 -8.78
C TRP A 113 1.71 -2.78 -9.29
N VAL A 114 2.35 -2.05 -8.38
CA VAL A 114 3.20 -0.91 -8.71
C VAL A 114 4.63 -1.25 -8.35
N ASP A 115 5.52 -1.18 -9.33
CA ASP A 115 6.96 -1.21 -9.13
C ASP A 115 7.47 0.24 -9.01
N ALA A 116 8.12 0.56 -7.91
CA ALA A 116 8.65 1.88 -7.62
C ALA A 116 10.17 1.81 -7.48
N THR A 117 10.86 2.64 -8.26
CA THR A 117 12.31 2.72 -8.36
C THR A 117 12.81 3.88 -7.52
N PHE A 118 13.71 3.60 -6.59
CA PHE A 118 14.33 4.57 -5.71
C PHE A 118 15.82 4.65 -6.01
N VAL A 119 16.33 5.88 -6.10
CA VAL A 119 17.76 6.17 -6.21
C VAL A 119 18.14 7.07 -5.05
N ASN A 120 19.14 6.68 -4.27
CA ASN A 120 19.54 7.40 -3.05
C ASN A 120 18.35 7.63 -2.09
N GLY A 121 17.47 6.62 -1.97
CA GLY A 121 16.28 6.67 -1.09
C GLY A 121 15.14 7.58 -1.56
N LYS A 122 15.20 8.12 -2.78
CA LYS A 122 14.14 8.96 -3.37
C LYS A 122 13.52 8.32 -4.60
N LEU A 123 12.21 8.42 -4.72
CA LEU A 123 11.46 7.89 -5.84
C LEU A 123 11.82 8.66 -7.12
N THR A 124 12.33 7.93 -8.11
CA THR A 124 12.67 8.45 -9.44
C THR A 124 11.61 8.09 -10.46
N GLU A 125 11.13 6.85 -10.42
CA GLU A 125 10.19 6.29 -11.39
C GLU A 125 9.24 5.31 -10.69
N TRP A 126 8.04 5.15 -11.23
CA TRP A 126 7.14 4.08 -10.84
C TRP A 126 6.32 3.61 -12.04
N LYS A 127 5.98 2.32 -12.05
CA LYS A 127 5.21 1.69 -13.12
C LYS A 127 4.07 0.87 -12.51
N LEU A 128 2.84 1.19 -12.93
CA LEU A 128 1.69 0.34 -12.68
C LEU A 128 1.67 -0.79 -13.72
N VAL A 129 1.62 -2.03 -13.24
CA VAL A 129 1.43 -3.22 -14.06
C VAL A 129 0.12 -3.87 -13.64
N ARG A 130 -0.73 -4.14 -14.61
CA ARG A 130 -1.91 -4.98 -14.43
C ARG A 130 -1.60 -6.32 -15.07
N PRO A 131 -1.76 -7.46 -14.36
CA PRO A 131 -1.66 -8.76 -15.02
C PRO A 131 -2.73 -8.80 -16.10
N ASP A 132 -2.35 -9.21 -17.30
CA ASP A 132 -3.32 -9.55 -18.31
C ASP A 132 -4.23 -10.62 -17.72
N ALA A 133 -5.55 -10.41 -17.80
CA ALA A 133 -6.48 -11.50 -17.60
C ALA A 133 -6.01 -12.64 -18.51
N PRO A 134 -6.01 -13.91 -18.06
CA PRO A 134 -5.71 -15.01 -18.97
C PRO A 134 -6.60 -14.81 -20.19
N ALA A 135 -5.98 -14.62 -21.35
CA ALA A 135 -6.68 -14.51 -22.61
C ALA A 135 -7.59 -15.73 -22.70
N GLY A 136 -8.89 -15.51 -22.49
CA GLY A 136 -9.89 -16.44 -22.96
C GLY A 136 -9.74 -16.43 -24.47
N ASN A 137 -9.26 -17.53 -25.03
CA ASN A 137 -9.13 -17.83 -26.45
C ASN A 137 -8.56 -16.69 -27.30
N GLU A 138 -7.29 -16.82 -27.67
CA GLU A 138 -6.88 -16.40 -29.00
C GLU A 138 -7.82 -17.11 -29.99
N GLU A 139 -8.82 -16.37 -30.46
CA GLU A 139 -9.58 -16.69 -31.65
C GLU A 139 -8.55 -16.96 -32.74
N GLN A 140 -8.41 -18.25 -33.06
CA GLN A 140 -7.90 -18.73 -34.32
C GLN A 140 -8.47 -17.81 -35.42
N PRO A 141 -7.64 -17.20 -36.29
CA PRO A 141 -8.16 -16.33 -37.31
C PRO A 141 -9.20 -17.13 -38.09
N ALA A 142 -10.44 -16.66 -38.05
CA ALA A 142 -11.50 -17.21 -38.87
C ALA A 142 -10.99 -17.15 -40.31
N ASP A 143 -10.73 -18.34 -40.86
CA ASP A 143 -10.47 -18.56 -42.27
C ASP A 143 -11.52 -17.77 -43.06
N PRO A 144 -11.16 -16.87 -43.99
CA PRO A 144 -12.14 -16.15 -44.78
C PRO A 144 -13.08 -17.18 -45.43
N PRO A 145 -14.40 -16.91 -45.47
CA PRO A 145 -15.35 -17.87 -46.01
C PRO A 145 -14.95 -18.17 -47.46
N ASN A 146 -14.46 -19.39 -47.66
CA ASN A 146 -13.96 -19.86 -48.93
C ASN A 146 -15.11 -19.83 -49.94
N ALA A 147 -15.07 -18.87 -50.86
CA ALA A 147 -16.06 -18.69 -51.92
C ALA A 147 -16.02 -19.82 -52.98
N ASP A 148 -15.10 -20.78 -52.88
CA ASP A 148 -14.95 -21.87 -53.85
C ASP A 148 -15.80 -23.13 -53.56
N ALA A 149 -16.75 -23.07 -52.63
CA ALA A 149 -17.70 -24.18 -52.43
C ALA A 149 -18.90 -24.15 -53.41
N VAL A 150 -18.87 -23.35 -54.48
CA VAL A 150 -19.83 -23.49 -55.59
C VAL A 150 -19.37 -24.66 -56.46
N LYS A 151 -19.77 -25.89 -56.10
CA LYS A 151 -19.73 -27.03 -57.03
C LYS A 151 -20.63 -26.69 -58.24
N PRO A 152 -20.10 -26.60 -59.48
CA PRO A 152 -20.93 -26.54 -60.66
C PRO A 152 -21.43 -27.96 -60.95
N GLY A 153 -22.64 -28.29 -60.53
CA GLY A 153 -23.14 -29.66 -60.79
C GLY A 153 -24.53 -30.04 -60.32
N ALA A 154 -25.32 -29.13 -59.76
CA ALA A 154 -26.67 -29.47 -59.27
C ALA A 154 -27.81 -28.72 -59.98
N ALA A 155 -27.51 -27.88 -60.98
CA ALA A 155 -28.53 -27.17 -61.76
C ALA A 155 -28.95 -27.90 -63.06
N ASP A 156 -28.25 -28.97 -63.45
CA ASP A 156 -28.51 -29.67 -64.74
C ASP A 156 -29.47 -30.87 -64.63
N ALA A 157 -30.02 -31.14 -63.43
CA ALA A 157 -30.91 -32.28 -63.17
C ALA A 157 -32.41 -31.94 -63.18
N LEU A 158 -32.79 -30.71 -63.53
CA LEU A 158 -34.19 -30.25 -63.51
C LEU A 158 -34.68 -29.74 -64.87
N ARG A 159 -33.98 -30.05 -65.96
CA ARG A 159 -34.49 -29.80 -67.31
C ARG A 159 -35.49 -30.92 -67.68
N PRO A 160 -36.78 -30.61 -67.91
CA PRO A 160 -37.73 -31.60 -68.39
C PRO A 160 -37.39 -32.04 -69.82
N PRO A 161 -37.70 -33.29 -70.22
CA PRO A 161 -37.42 -33.77 -71.57
C PRO A 161 -38.34 -33.08 -72.58
N VAL A 162 -37.76 -32.35 -73.52
CA VAL A 162 -38.34 -31.98 -74.81
C VAL A 162 -37.25 -31.97 -75.88
#